data_AF-A0A966SQ21-F1
#
_entry.id   AF-A0A966SQ21-F1
#
_cell.length_a   1.000
_cell.length_b   1.000
_cell.length_c   1.000
_cell.angle_alpha   90.00
_cell.angle_beta   90.00
_cell.angle_gamma   90.00
#
_symmetry.space_group_name_H-M   'P 1'
#
loop_
_entity.id
_entity.type
_entity.pdbx_description
1 polymer ?
#
loop_
_entity_poly.entity_id
_entity_poly.type
_entity_poly.pdbx_seq_one_letter_code
_entity_poly.pdbx_strand_id
1 'polypeptide(L)'
;KNDGKWLGIFSNSHLPFTVDWNHDAKLKASVPHLAELTRKALAKLENESHFILQVEGGRVDHGAHMCDAVAALYDQVAFDEALDVVLDFQKRHPDTLVVITTDHPTGNPGLCGIGSNYGFSSALFTNVQRVKKSFSEILKSWNVPGPDATPLAKGEVAKPIQQDPKAIAQALREATDYQVSEEKTAVLASFLARKGKAQFTLMNASVAQLGQLMANHLGIGWTGTAHCSDFVPLVALGPGSERFRGFIQNTDVFRHYTQLAGIDFKNPAAPIKEDLKVPQDLDKDLQKEKEKEAKEKSAGRWEQPHWIAA
;
A
#
# COMPACT_ATOMS: atom_id res chain seq x y z
N LYS A 1 35.12 -2.72 12.41
CA LYS A 1 34.59 -3.93 13.08
C LYS A 1 34.03 -3.48 14.41
N ASN A 2 32.72 -3.43 14.54
CA ASN A 2 32.05 -3.04 15.78
C ASN A 2 30.97 -4.10 16.00
N ASP A 3 31.28 -5.09 16.83
CA ASP A 3 30.52 -6.34 17.00
C ASP A 3 29.27 -6.17 17.90
N GLY A 4 28.87 -4.92 18.15
CA GLY A 4 27.69 -4.58 18.95
C GLY A 4 26.36 -4.76 18.21
N LYS A 5 25.25 -4.60 18.95
CA LYS A 5 23.89 -4.54 18.40
C LYS A 5 23.73 -3.28 17.53
N TRP A 6 23.01 -3.40 16.42
CA TRP A 6 22.78 -2.29 15.49
C TRP A 6 21.33 -1.82 15.53
N LEU A 7 21.13 -0.50 15.45
CA LEU A 7 19.85 0.14 15.19
C LEU A 7 20.07 1.13 14.05
N GLY A 8 19.40 0.90 12.92
CA GLY A 8 19.43 1.79 11.76
C GLY A 8 18.09 2.51 11.61
N ILE A 9 18.10 3.84 11.68
CA ILE A 9 16.94 4.69 11.43
C ILE A 9 17.33 5.65 10.31
N PHE A 10 16.71 5.48 9.14
CA PHE A 10 17.10 6.18 7.90
C PHE A 10 16.07 7.20 7.41
N SER A 11 14.93 7.33 8.10
CA SER A 11 13.87 8.29 7.82
C SER A 11 13.14 8.64 9.12
N ASN A 12 12.47 9.80 9.15
CA ASN A 12 11.62 10.22 10.27
C ASN A 12 10.31 9.42 10.36
N SER A 13 9.95 8.73 9.27
CA SER A 13 8.78 7.88 9.15
C SER A 13 9.17 6.70 8.23
N HIS A 14 8.36 6.40 7.23
CA HIS A 14 8.67 5.39 6.23
C HIS A 14 9.87 5.79 5.36
N LEU A 15 10.54 4.79 4.76
CA LEU A 15 11.46 5.03 3.65
C LEU A 15 10.68 5.63 2.45
N PRO A 16 11.31 6.46 1.60
CA PRO A 16 10.67 6.98 0.41
C PRO A 16 10.23 5.83 -0.51
N PHE A 17 9.21 6.05 -1.34
CA PHE A 17 8.88 5.09 -2.38
C PHE A 17 10.05 4.92 -3.34
N THR A 18 10.20 3.71 -3.86
CA THR A 18 11.28 3.35 -4.77
C THR A 18 11.24 4.19 -6.05
N VAL A 19 10.05 4.56 -6.55
CA VAL A 19 9.91 5.47 -7.70
C VAL A 19 10.50 6.86 -7.43
N ASP A 20 10.32 7.40 -6.22
CA ASP A 20 10.85 8.71 -5.83
C ASP A 20 12.36 8.62 -5.59
N TRP A 21 12.81 7.57 -4.88
CA TRP A 21 14.22 7.25 -4.70
C TRP A 21 14.94 7.14 -6.04
N ASN A 22 14.33 6.49 -7.04
CA ASN A 22 14.89 6.35 -8.38
C ASN A 22 15.14 7.67 -9.11
N HIS A 23 14.38 8.72 -8.78
CA HIS A 23 14.40 10.01 -9.46
C HIS A 23 14.95 11.16 -8.61
N ASP A 24 15.38 10.91 -7.37
CA ASP A 24 16.01 11.91 -6.50
C ASP A 24 17.42 11.47 -6.05
N ALA A 25 18.44 12.14 -6.57
CA ALA A 25 19.84 11.87 -6.25
C ALA A 25 20.18 12.07 -4.75
N LYS A 26 19.47 12.95 -4.04
CA LYS A 26 19.67 13.16 -2.60
C LYS A 26 19.11 12.00 -1.78
N LEU A 27 17.98 11.43 -2.21
CA LEU A 27 17.44 10.23 -1.59
C LEU A 27 18.38 9.04 -1.82
N LYS A 28 18.88 8.84 -3.05
CA LYS A 28 19.86 7.79 -3.35
C LYS A 28 21.13 7.88 -2.51
N ALA A 29 21.59 9.10 -2.23
CA ALA A 29 22.83 9.31 -1.47
C ALA A 29 22.66 9.12 0.04
N SER A 30 21.44 9.21 0.57
CA SER A 30 21.21 9.27 2.03
C SER A 30 20.34 8.14 2.59
N VAL A 31 19.51 7.50 1.76
CA VAL A 31 18.59 6.45 2.18
C VAL A 31 18.97 5.13 1.52
N PRO A 32 19.30 4.08 2.30
CA PRO A 32 19.69 2.78 1.76
C PRO A 32 18.50 2.06 1.12
N HIS A 33 18.79 1.27 0.10
CA HIS A 33 17.79 0.41 -0.55
C HIS A 33 17.51 -0.85 0.28
N LEU A 34 16.32 -1.46 0.12
CA LEU A 34 15.94 -2.65 0.90
C LEU A 34 16.94 -3.81 0.72
N ALA A 35 17.40 -4.04 -0.52
CA ALA A 35 18.41 -5.05 -0.82
C ALA A 35 19.75 -4.79 -0.10
N GLU A 36 20.14 -3.52 0.08
CA GLU A 36 21.36 -3.15 0.80
C GLU A 36 21.23 -3.43 2.30
N LEU A 37 20.07 -3.08 2.88
CA LEU A 37 19.75 -3.38 4.28
C LEU A 37 19.75 -4.89 4.54
N THR A 38 19.10 -5.66 3.67
CA THR A 38 19.07 -7.13 3.72
C THR A 38 20.48 -7.72 3.64
N ARG A 39 21.31 -7.24 2.70
CA ARG A 39 22.70 -7.69 2.56
C ARG A 39 23.52 -7.42 3.82
N LYS A 40 23.34 -6.24 4.43
CA LYS A 40 24.03 -5.86 5.68
C LYS A 40 23.57 -6.68 6.86
N ALA A 41 22.28 -6.95 6.98
CA ALA A 41 21.73 -7.80 8.03
C ALA A 41 22.28 -9.24 7.92
N LEU A 42 22.23 -9.84 6.73
CA LEU A 42 22.75 -11.18 6.50
C LEU A 42 24.26 -11.29 6.73
N ALA A 43 25.05 -10.32 6.28
CA ALA A 43 26.49 -10.29 6.55
C ALA A 43 26.84 -10.18 8.04
N LYS A 44 25.94 -9.60 8.85
CA LYS A 44 26.10 -9.60 10.32
C LYS A 44 25.70 -10.94 10.93
N LEU A 45 24.60 -11.52 10.46
CA LEU A 45 23.98 -12.73 11.00
C LEU A 45 24.68 -14.02 10.55
N GLU A 46 25.44 -14.01 9.46
CA GLU A 46 26.13 -15.20 8.93
C GLU A 46 27.14 -15.83 9.90
N ASN A 47 27.56 -15.09 10.93
CA ASN A 47 28.47 -15.57 11.97
C ASN A 47 27.74 -16.08 13.23
N GLU A 48 26.41 -15.95 13.28
CA GLU A 48 25.60 -16.46 14.39
C GLU A 48 25.29 -17.94 14.18
N SER A 49 25.23 -18.72 15.26
CA SER A 49 24.92 -20.17 15.16
C SER A 49 23.53 -20.43 14.57
N HIS A 50 22.56 -19.57 14.86
CA HIS A 50 21.19 -19.62 14.37
C HIS A 50 20.63 -18.19 14.37
N PHE A 51 19.74 -17.88 13.43
CA PHE A 51 19.03 -16.60 13.42
C PHE A 51 17.65 -16.71 12.79
N ILE A 52 16.80 -15.73 13.10
CA ILE A 52 15.58 -15.44 12.36
C ILE A 52 15.74 -14.02 11.83
N LEU A 53 15.51 -13.84 10.53
CA LEU A 53 15.52 -12.54 9.88
C LEU A 53 14.15 -12.34 9.20
N GLN A 54 13.49 -11.23 9.52
CA GLN A 54 12.32 -10.76 8.79
C GLN A 54 12.74 -9.57 7.92
N VAL A 55 12.42 -9.65 6.63
CA VAL A 55 12.60 -8.58 5.65
C VAL A 55 11.22 -8.24 5.09
N GLU A 56 10.83 -6.97 5.12
CA GLU A 56 9.50 -6.53 4.75
C GLU A 56 9.57 -5.48 3.63
N GLY A 57 8.86 -5.75 2.52
CA GLY A 57 8.59 -4.77 1.46
C GLY A 57 7.38 -3.87 1.79
N GLY A 58 7.37 -3.26 2.97
CA GLY A 58 6.14 -2.63 3.53
C GLY A 58 5.61 -1.41 2.77
N ARG A 59 6.36 -0.86 1.81
CA ARG A 59 5.86 0.24 0.95
C ARG A 59 4.92 -0.25 -0.16
N VAL A 60 4.89 -1.54 -0.48
CA VAL A 60 3.93 -2.11 -1.45
C VAL A 60 2.49 -1.85 -0.99
N ASP A 61 2.20 -2.15 0.27
CA ASP A 61 0.90 -1.90 0.90
C ASP A 61 0.53 -0.42 0.91
N HIS A 62 1.46 0.46 1.32
CA HIS A 62 1.24 1.91 1.30
C HIS A 62 0.95 2.44 -0.11
N GLY A 63 1.65 1.96 -1.14
CA GLY A 63 1.37 2.31 -2.53
C GLY A 63 -0.05 1.88 -2.94
N ALA A 64 -0.45 0.68 -2.54
CA ALA A 64 -1.77 0.13 -2.81
C ALA A 64 -2.91 0.88 -2.09
N HIS A 65 -2.71 1.28 -0.83
CA HIS A 65 -3.65 2.15 -0.11
C HIS A 65 -3.86 3.50 -0.80
N MET A 66 -2.83 4.03 -1.46
CA MET A 66 -2.94 5.25 -2.26
C MET A 66 -3.51 5.02 -3.66
N CYS A 67 -3.83 3.78 -4.05
CA CYS A 67 -4.13 3.41 -5.42
C CYS A 67 -3.04 3.86 -6.42
N ASP A 68 -1.79 3.90 -5.95
CA ASP A 68 -0.62 4.28 -6.74
C ASP A 68 0.08 3.01 -7.24
N ALA A 69 -0.30 2.61 -8.44
CA ALA A 69 0.21 1.37 -9.04
C ALA A 69 1.72 1.42 -9.30
N VAL A 70 2.26 2.60 -9.58
CA VAL A 70 3.69 2.75 -9.88
C VAL A 70 4.50 2.64 -8.61
N ALA A 71 4.08 3.32 -7.53
CA ALA A 71 4.73 3.19 -6.23
C ALA A 71 4.70 1.73 -5.74
N ALA A 72 3.52 1.10 -5.76
CA ALA A 72 3.39 -0.30 -5.34
C ALA A 72 4.27 -1.25 -6.19
N LEU A 73 4.31 -1.06 -7.51
CA LEU A 73 5.10 -1.88 -8.42
C LEU A 73 6.62 -1.72 -8.20
N TYR A 74 7.13 -0.49 -8.11
CA TYR A 74 8.57 -0.28 -7.92
C TYR A 74 9.02 -0.75 -6.53
N ASP A 75 8.19 -0.63 -5.49
CA ASP A 75 8.52 -1.20 -4.18
C ASP A 75 8.40 -2.73 -4.15
N GLN A 76 7.55 -3.32 -5.00
CA GLN A 76 7.53 -4.77 -5.21
C GLN A 76 8.81 -5.26 -5.89
N VAL A 77 9.35 -4.47 -6.84
CA VAL A 77 10.67 -4.73 -7.44
C VAL A 77 11.77 -4.58 -6.40
N ALA A 78 11.71 -3.58 -5.51
CA ALA A 78 12.69 -3.44 -4.43
C ALA A 78 12.69 -4.63 -3.45
N PHE A 79 11.51 -5.21 -3.20
CA PHE A 79 11.41 -6.48 -2.46
C PHE A 79 12.00 -7.65 -3.24
N ASP A 80 11.75 -7.75 -4.54
CA ASP A 80 12.34 -8.78 -5.41
C ASP A 80 13.88 -8.72 -5.44
N GLU A 81 14.46 -7.52 -5.52
CA GLU A 81 15.91 -7.33 -5.39
C GLU A 81 16.45 -7.76 -4.01
N ALA A 82 15.65 -7.62 -2.95
CA ALA A 82 16.03 -8.14 -1.63
C ALA A 82 15.94 -9.67 -1.58
N LEU A 83 15.00 -10.28 -2.30
CA LEU A 83 14.92 -11.73 -2.45
C LEU A 83 16.15 -12.29 -3.17
N ASP A 84 16.66 -11.62 -4.21
CA ASP A 84 17.92 -12.01 -4.86
C ASP A 84 19.07 -12.13 -3.85
N VAL A 85 19.18 -11.18 -2.92
CA VAL A 85 20.19 -11.23 -1.85
C VAL A 85 19.98 -12.43 -0.92
N VAL A 86 18.73 -12.71 -0.55
CA VAL A 86 18.37 -13.85 0.32
C VAL A 86 18.65 -15.19 -0.38
N LEU A 87 18.31 -15.31 -1.67
CA LEU A 87 18.55 -16.52 -2.45
C LEU A 87 20.05 -16.76 -2.69
N ASP A 88 20.83 -15.70 -2.93
CA ASP A 88 22.28 -15.80 -3.02
C ASP A 88 22.95 -16.14 -1.68
N PHE A 89 22.34 -15.74 -0.56
CA PHE A 89 22.73 -16.21 0.76
C PHE A 89 22.42 -17.69 0.94
N GLN A 90 21.19 -18.12 0.65
CA GLN A 90 20.78 -19.52 0.76
C GLN A 90 21.64 -20.47 -0.09
N LYS A 91 22.07 -20.07 -1.29
CA LYS A 91 23.00 -20.86 -2.12
C LYS A 91 24.33 -21.17 -1.41
N ARG A 92 24.80 -20.28 -0.55
CA ARG A 92 26.04 -20.45 0.24
C ARG A 92 25.79 -21.10 1.61
N HIS A 93 24.56 -21.01 2.11
CA HIS A 93 24.10 -21.53 3.38
C HIS A 93 22.88 -22.45 3.17
N PRO A 94 23.07 -23.66 2.60
CA PRO A 94 21.98 -24.54 2.16
C PRO A 94 21.10 -25.07 3.29
N ASP A 95 21.50 -24.90 4.54
CA ASP A 95 20.75 -25.14 5.77
C ASP A 95 19.76 -24.02 6.12
N THR A 96 19.56 -23.04 5.22
CA THR A 96 18.62 -21.92 5.41
C THR A 96 17.24 -22.24 4.84
N LEU A 97 16.20 -22.09 5.66
CA LEU A 97 14.80 -22.02 5.22
C LEU A 97 14.43 -20.59 4.86
N VAL A 98 13.93 -20.37 3.66
CA VAL A 98 13.38 -19.10 3.19
C VAL A 98 11.88 -19.25 3.01
N VAL A 99 11.10 -18.36 3.61
CA VAL A 99 9.64 -18.30 3.46
C VAL A 99 9.26 -16.90 2.99
N ILE A 100 8.45 -16.84 1.94
CA ILE A 100 8.00 -15.61 1.28
C ILE A 100 6.48 -15.64 1.29
N THR A 101 5.88 -14.59 1.82
CA THR A 101 4.42 -14.41 1.86
C THR A 101 4.09 -12.92 1.91
N THR A 102 2.82 -12.59 1.73
CA THR A 102 2.23 -11.31 2.14
C THR A 102 1.30 -11.55 3.33
N ASP A 103 1.12 -10.52 4.14
CA ASP A 103 0.21 -10.46 5.28
C ASP A 103 -1.25 -10.30 4.84
N HIS A 104 -1.52 -9.46 3.84
CA HIS A 104 -2.82 -9.30 3.20
C HIS A 104 -2.76 -8.60 1.83
N PRO A 105 -3.75 -8.83 0.95
CA PRO A 105 -3.96 -8.01 -0.24
C PRO A 105 -4.51 -6.62 0.11
N THR A 106 -4.20 -5.62 -0.71
CA THR A 106 -4.64 -4.23 -0.50
C THR A 106 -5.10 -3.59 -1.82
N GLY A 107 -6.27 -2.95 -1.80
CA GLY A 107 -6.84 -2.14 -2.89
C GLY A 107 -7.33 -2.89 -4.14
N ASN A 108 -7.03 -4.18 -4.26
CA ASN A 108 -7.31 -5.04 -5.41
C ASN A 108 -7.02 -4.37 -6.77
N PRO A 109 -5.74 -4.06 -7.05
CA PRO A 109 -5.35 -3.56 -8.36
C PRO A 109 -5.57 -4.62 -9.43
N GLY A 110 -6.04 -4.19 -10.61
CA GLY A 110 -6.21 -5.06 -11.76
C GLY A 110 -5.86 -4.36 -13.06
N LEU A 111 -5.15 -5.06 -13.96
CA LEU A 111 -4.96 -4.58 -15.32
C LEU A 111 -6.29 -4.73 -16.08
N CYS A 112 -6.94 -3.60 -16.35
CA CYS A 112 -8.22 -3.54 -17.03
C CYS A 112 -8.04 -3.55 -18.55
N GLY A 113 -8.95 -4.23 -19.27
CA GLY A 113 -9.13 -4.00 -20.70
C GLY A 113 -9.61 -2.58 -20.95
N ILE A 114 -8.81 -1.74 -21.60
CA ILE A 114 -9.15 -0.33 -21.87
C ILE A 114 -9.08 -0.04 -23.37
N GLY A 115 -9.99 0.82 -23.86
CA GLY A 115 -10.09 1.21 -25.26
C GLY A 115 -10.89 0.22 -26.11
N SER A 116 -10.80 0.33 -27.44
CA SER A 116 -11.60 -0.49 -28.36
C SER A 116 -11.02 -1.89 -28.62
N ASN A 117 -9.87 -2.23 -28.06
CA ASN A 117 -9.20 -3.53 -28.21
C ASN A 117 -8.36 -3.86 -26.97
N TYR A 118 -8.36 -5.13 -26.54
CA TYR A 118 -7.55 -5.65 -25.42
C TYR A 118 -6.06 -5.34 -25.51
N GLY A 119 -5.49 -5.20 -26.73
CA GLY A 119 -4.07 -4.87 -26.93
C GLY A 119 -3.64 -3.50 -26.40
N PHE A 120 -4.57 -2.58 -26.15
CA PHE A 120 -4.23 -1.24 -25.64
C PHE A 120 -3.82 -1.24 -24.17
N SER A 121 -4.26 -2.22 -23.37
CA SER A 121 -3.88 -2.32 -21.96
C SER A 121 -2.37 -2.53 -21.80
N SER A 122 -1.76 -3.36 -22.64
CA SER A 122 -0.29 -3.54 -22.64
C SER A 122 0.44 -2.27 -23.04
N ALA A 123 -0.06 -1.54 -24.04
CA ALA A 123 0.55 -0.27 -24.46
C ALA A 123 0.47 0.79 -23.35
N LEU A 124 -0.68 0.93 -22.69
CA LEU A 124 -0.85 1.84 -21.56
C LEU A 124 0.01 1.43 -20.36
N PHE A 125 0.14 0.14 -20.09
CA PHE A 125 0.97 -0.36 -18.99
C PHE A 125 2.44 0.06 -19.15
N THR A 126 2.96 0.20 -20.37
CA THR A 126 4.35 0.69 -20.55
C THR A 126 4.58 2.10 -20.01
N ASN A 127 3.52 2.90 -19.82
CA ASN A 127 3.63 4.25 -19.26
C ASN A 127 4.10 4.26 -17.79
N VAL A 128 4.07 3.13 -17.07
CA VAL A 128 4.65 3.03 -15.72
C VAL A 128 6.12 3.47 -15.69
N GLN A 129 6.87 3.26 -16.79
CA GLN A 129 8.27 3.65 -16.93
C GLN A 129 8.47 5.17 -17.05
N ARG A 130 7.42 5.93 -17.34
CA ARG A 130 7.47 7.40 -17.51
C ARG A 130 7.15 8.16 -16.24
N VAL A 131 6.58 7.47 -15.24
CA VAL A 131 6.21 8.06 -13.97
C VAL A 131 7.45 8.24 -13.09
N LYS A 132 7.65 9.47 -12.61
CA LYS A 132 8.86 9.91 -11.91
C LYS A 132 8.61 10.24 -10.44
N LYS A 133 7.35 10.36 -10.05
CA LYS A 133 6.94 10.73 -8.69
C LYS A 133 5.75 9.89 -8.26
N SER A 134 5.78 9.43 -7.02
CA SER A 134 4.64 8.80 -6.36
C SER A 134 3.50 9.80 -6.16
N PHE A 135 2.31 9.30 -5.87
CA PHE A 135 1.18 10.12 -5.43
C PHE A 135 1.50 10.86 -4.13
N SER A 136 2.36 10.32 -3.25
CA SER A 136 2.78 11.03 -2.04
C SER A 136 3.46 12.37 -2.40
N GLU A 137 4.36 12.37 -3.38
CA GLU A 137 5.02 13.58 -3.87
C GLU A 137 4.08 14.50 -4.67
N ILE A 138 3.19 13.94 -5.49
CA ILE A 138 2.19 14.71 -6.24
C ILE A 138 1.23 15.43 -5.27
N LEU A 139 0.69 14.73 -4.27
CA LEU A 139 -0.22 15.27 -3.27
C LEU A 139 0.43 16.37 -2.43
N LYS A 140 1.72 16.21 -2.06
CA LYS A 140 2.50 17.27 -1.41
C LYS A 140 2.55 18.55 -2.24
N SER A 141 2.70 18.44 -3.57
CA SER A 141 2.68 19.60 -4.47
C SER A 141 1.32 20.33 -4.50
N TRP A 142 0.24 19.65 -4.10
CA TRP A 142 -1.11 20.18 -3.99
C TRP A 142 -1.50 20.60 -2.57
N ASN A 143 -0.55 20.62 -1.64
CA ASN A 143 -0.79 20.84 -0.21
C ASN A 143 -1.78 19.84 0.41
N VAL A 144 -1.90 18.64 -0.15
CA VAL A 144 -2.70 17.56 0.43
C VAL A 144 -1.79 16.74 1.34
N PRO A 145 -2.12 16.61 2.64
CA PRO A 145 -1.34 15.79 3.54
C PRO A 145 -1.42 14.33 3.09
N GLY A 146 -0.27 13.76 2.71
CA GLY A 146 -0.13 12.34 2.45
C GLY A 146 -0.05 11.52 3.75
N PRO A 147 -0.07 10.18 3.66
CA PRO A 147 0.11 9.30 4.81
C PRO A 147 1.47 9.49 5.50
N ASP A 148 2.48 9.96 4.74
CA ASP A 148 3.83 10.25 5.23
C ASP A 148 4.00 11.70 5.75
N ALA A 149 2.92 12.49 5.83
CA ALA A 149 3.03 13.89 6.20
C ALA A 149 3.44 14.05 7.67
N THR A 150 4.48 14.83 7.92
CA THR A 150 4.83 15.23 9.28
C THR A 150 3.70 16.10 9.85
N PRO A 151 3.26 15.86 11.10
CA PRO A 151 2.29 16.73 11.75
C PRO A 151 2.78 18.18 11.73
N LEU A 152 1.85 19.11 11.49
CA LEU A 152 2.16 20.54 11.57
C LEU A 152 2.73 20.88 12.93
N ALA A 153 3.77 21.71 12.95
CA ALA A 153 4.31 22.19 14.21
C ALA A 153 3.25 23.05 14.93
N LYS A 154 3.34 23.12 16.26
CA LYS A 154 2.39 23.89 17.07
C LYS A 154 2.40 25.36 16.63
N GLY A 155 1.28 25.83 16.08
CA GLY A 155 1.11 27.21 15.61
C GLY A 155 1.22 27.38 14.08
N GLU A 156 1.57 26.33 13.34
CA GLU A 156 1.54 26.37 11.87
C GLU A 156 0.13 26.16 11.33
N VAL A 157 -0.21 26.89 10.27
CA VAL A 157 -1.49 26.75 9.56
C VAL A 157 -1.23 26.00 8.25
N ALA A 158 -2.04 24.97 7.99
CA ALA A 158 -1.97 24.21 6.74
C ALA A 158 -2.16 25.16 5.54
N LYS A 159 -1.32 25.00 4.51
CA LYS A 159 -1.55 25.68 3.23
C LYS A 159 -2.89 25.22 2.62
N PRO A 160 -3.61 26.11 1.93
CA PRO A 160 -4.85 25.71 1.27
C PRO A 160 -4.56 24.66 0.20
N ILE A 161 -5.43 23.65 0.12
CA ILE A 161 -5.37 22.60 -0.91
C ILE A 161 -5.52 23.25 -2.28
N GLN A 162 -4.65 22.84 -3.22
CA GLN A 162 -4.69 23.25 -4.62
C GLN A 162 -6.00 22.80 -5.26
N GLN A 163 -6.77 23.75 -5.78
CA GLN A 163 -8.09 23.49 -6.40
C GLN A 163 -8.19 23.94 -7.85
N ASP A 164 -7.20 24.69 -8.39
CA ASP A 164 -7.17 25.05 -9.81
C ASP A 164 -6.90 23.80 -10.67
N PRO A 165 -7.84 23.39 -11.55
CA PRO A 165 -7.67 22.23 -12.43
C PRO A 165 -6.41 22.32 -13.31
N LYS A 166 -6.02 23.52 -13.76
CA LYS A 166 -4.83 23.70 -14.62
C LYS A 166 -3.54 23.37 -13.87
N ALA A 167 -3.41 23.86 -12.64
CA ALA A 167 -2.26 23.55 -11.80
C ALA A 167 -2.20 22.05 -11.43
N ILE A 168 -3.36 21.41 -11.19
CA ILE A 168 -3.45 19.96 -10.95
C ILE A 168 -2.99 19.18 -12.19
N ALA A 169 -3.50 19.54 -13.37
CA ALA A 169 -3.13 18.90 -14.64
C ALA A 169 -1.63 19.06 -14.95
N GLN A 170 -1.08 20.25 -14.69
CA GLN A 170 0.35 20.53 -14.87
C GLN A 170 1.21 19.63 -13.98
N ALA A 171 0.92 19.56 -12.68
CA ALA A 171 1.68 18.73 -11.75
C ALA A 171 1.61 17.23 -12.12
N LEU A 172 0.44 16.75 -12.56
CA LEU A 172 0.30 15.37 -13.07
C LEU A 172 1.16 15.14 -14.29
N ARG A 173 1.14 16.05 -15.26
CA ARG A 173 1.94 15.94 -16.47
C ARG A 173 3.44 15.93 -16.17
N GLU A 174 3.90 16.79 -15.26
CA GLU A 174 5.31 16.85 -14.84
C GLU A 174 5.76 15.56 -14.15
N ALA A 175 4.89 14.96 -13.34
CA ALA A 175 5.18 13.74 -12.60
C ALA A 175 5.04 12.45 -13.44
N THR A 176 4.15 12.43 -14.44
CA THR A 176 3.69 11.18 -15.07
C THR A 176 3.72 11.17 -16.60
N ASP A 177 3.96 12.29 -17.27
CA ASP A 177 3.74 12.51 -18.72
C ASP A 177 2.26 12.41 -19.16
N TYR A 178 1.32 12.21 -18.23
CA TYR A 178 -0.10 12.12 -18.55
C TYR A 178 -0.70 13.51 -18.84
N GLN A 179 -1.20 13.70 -20.06
CA GLN A 179 -1.98 14.89 -20.44
C GLN A 179 -3.45 14.70 -20.07
N VAL A 180 -3.86 15.30 -18.96
CA VAL A 180 -5.23 15.22 -18.44
C VAL A 180 -6.05 16.44 -18.88
N SER A 181 -7.33 16.23 -19.22
CA SER A 181 -8.25 17.32 -19.48
C SER A 181 -8.62 18.10 -18.21
N GLU A 182 -8.88 19.40 -18.36
CA GLU A 182 -9.28 20.26 -17.25
C GLU A 182 -10.56 19.74 -16.55
N GLU A 183 -11.50 19.18 -17.31
CA GLU A 183 -12.74 18.57 -16.78
C GLU A 183 -12.43 17.44 -15.78
N LYS A 184 -11.55 16.51 -16.14
CA LYS A 184 -11.18 15.39 -15.26
C LYS A 184 -10.46 15.88 -14.01
N THR A 185 -9.59 16.88 -14.15
CA THR A 185 -8.91 17.48 -12.99
C THR A 185 -9.85 18.32 -12.12
N ALA A 186 -10.92 18.89 -12.66
CA ALA A 186 -11.95 19.58 -11.89
C ALA A 186 -12.76 18.58 -11.05
N VAL A 187 -13.06 17.39 -11.59
CA VAL A 187 -13.65 16.29 -10.82
C VAL A 187 -12.71 15.90 -9.67
N LEU A 188 -11.43 15.63 -9.95
CA LEU A 188 -10.44 15.29 -8.91
C LEU A 188 -10.33 16.39 -7.84
N ALA A 189 -10.30 17.66 -8.24
CA ALA A 189 -10.24 18.81 -7.32
C ALA A 189 -11.39 18.79 -6.29
N SER A 190 -12.59 18.35 -6.69
CA SER A 190 -13.72 18.22 -5.77
C SER A 190 -13.47 17.18 -4.66
N PHE A 191 -12.76 16.09 -4.97
CA PHE A 191 -12.39 15.06 -3.99
C PHE A 191 -11.20 15.47 -3.13
N LEU A 192 -10.22 16.17 -3.70
CA LEU A 192 -9.14 16.81 -2.92
C LEU A 192 -9.71 17.78 -1.87
N ALA A 193 -10.77 18.52 -2.24
CA ALA A 193 -11.52 19.40 -1.34
C ALA A 193 -12.55 18.68 -0.44
N ARG A 194 -12.61 17.34 -0.45
CA ARG A 194 -13.57 16.50 0.32
C ARG A 194 -15.05 16.81 0.05
N LYS A 195 -15.38 17.24 -1.16
CA LYS A 195 -16.74 17.55 -1.63
C LYS A 195 -17.30 16.52 -2.62
N GLY A 196 -16.42 15.74 -3.26
CA GLY A 196 -16.82 14.68 -4.19
C GLY A 196 -17.64 13.58 -3.49
N LYS A 197 -18.53 12.95 -4.26
CA LYS A 197 -19.36 11.82 -3.81
C LYS A 197 -19.28 10.71 -4.86
N ALA A 198 -18.62 9.61 -4.52
CA ALA A 198 -18.64 8.37 -5.27
C ALA A 198 -19.80 7.48 -4.81
N GLN A 199 -20.24 6.59 -5.70
CA GLN A 199 -21.30 5.60 -5.39
C GLN A 199 -20.84 4.60 -4.32
N PHE A 200 -19.57 4.21 -4.37
CA PHE A 200 -18.96 3.37 -3.34
C PHE A 200 -18.16 4.24 -2.39
N THR A 201 -18.50 4.23 -1.09
CA THR A 201 -17.95 5.16 -0.10
C THR A 201 -16.43 5.10 0.01
N LEU A 202 -15.79 3.93 -0.14
CA LEU A 202 -14.32 3.82 -0.14
C LEU A 202 -13.67 4.60 -1.29
N MET A 203 -14.40 4.85 -2.38
CA MET A 203 -13.91 5.64 -3.51
C MET A 203 -14.02 7.15 -3.29
N ASN A 204 -14.53 7.63 -2.15
CA ASN A 204 -14.51 9.05 -1.81
C ASN A 204 -13.10 9.57 -1.48
N ALA A 205 -12.13 8.70 -1.22
CA ALA A 205 -10.76 9.09 -0.98
C ALA A 205 -10.16 9.75 -2.23
N SER A 206 -9.48 10.88 -2.08
CA SER A 206 -8.85 11.58 -3.21
C SER A 206 -7.81 10.72 -3.91
N VAL A 207 -7.11 9.85 -3.17
CA VAL A 207 -6.14 8.89 -3.70
C VAL A 207 -6.81 7.81 -4.57
N ALA A 208 -8.00 7.34 -4.20
CA ALA A 208 -8.79 6.43 -5.02
C ALA A 208 -9.20 7.07 -6.35
N GLN A 209 -9.63 8.35 -6.30
CA GLN A 209 -10.02 9.10 -7.48
C GLN A 209 -8.82 9.42 -8.38
N LEU A 210 -7.66 9.69 -7.78
CA LEU A 210 -6.42 9.83 -8.52
C LEU A 210 -6.00 8.51 -9.18
N GLY A 211 -6.14 7.38 -8.48
CA GLY A 211 -5.97 6.04 -9.06
C GLY A 211 -6.90 5.78 -10.23
N GLN A 212 -8.20 6.11 -10.10
CA GLN A 212 -9.18 6.00 -11.21
C GLN A 212 -8.83 6.89 -12.40
N LEU A 213 -8.34 8.11 -12.13
CA LEU A 213 -7.89 9.00 -13.18
C LEU A 213 -6.68 8.41 -13.92
N MET A 214 -5.68 7.94 -13.17
CA MET A 214 -4.46 7.32 -13.70
C MET A 214 -4.71 5.98 -14.38
N ALA A 215 -5.80 5.27 -14.08
CA ALA A 215 -6.19 4.06 -14.80
C ALA A 215 -6.35 4.31 -16.31
N ASN A 216 -6.79 5.51 -16.71
CA ASN A 216 -6.87 5.90 -18.13
C ASN A 216 -5.50 6.01 -18.81
N HIS A 217 -4.42 6.11 -18.05
CA HIS A 217 -3.05 6.26 -18.54
C HIS A 217 -2.22 4.98 -18.38
N LEU A 218 -2.47 4.22 -17.31
CA LEU A 218 -1.69 3.03 -16.95
C LEU A 218 -2.39 1.71 -17.27
N GLY A 219 -3.71 1.72 -17.50
CA GLY A 219 -4.48 0.49 -17.66
C GLY A 219 -4.81 -0.23 -16.34
N ILE A 220 -4.48 0.35 -15.17
CA ILE A 220 -4.60 -0.31 -13.87
C ILE A 220 -5.73 0.32 -13.07
N GLY A 221 -6.79 -0.45 -12.84
CA GLY A 221 -7.94 -0.08 -12.01
C GLY A 221 -7.81 -0.59 -10.57
N TRP A 222 -8.66 -0.06 -9.69
CA TRP A 222 -8.68 -0.33 -8.25
C TRP A 222 -10.12 -0.46 -7.77
N THR A 223 -10.35 -1.29 -6.75
CA THR A 223 -11.67 -1.42 -6.12
C THR A 223 -11.83 -0.54 -4.88
N GLY A 224 -10.72 -0.06 -4.30
CA GLY A 224 -10.72 0.81 -3.13
C GLY A 224 -9.34 1.02 -2.55
N THR A 225 -9.31 1.55 -1.33
CA THR A 225 -8.09 1.91 -0.59
C THR A 225 -7.91 1.07 0.68
N ALA A 226 -8.56 -0.09 0.78
CA ALA A 226 -8.59 -0.91 2.00
C ALA A 226 -8.00 -2.29 1.74
N HIS A 227 -7.71 -3.02 2.82
CA HIS A 227 -7.30 -4.42 2.71
C HIS A 227 -8.44 -5.26 2.13
N CYS A 228 -8.07 -6.33 1.45
CA CYS A 228 -8.97 -7.27 0.81
C CYS A 228 -8.75 -8.68 1.39
N SER A 229 -9.64 -9.61 1.08
CA SER A 229 -9.66 -10.95 1.68
C SER A 229 -9.14 -12.05 0.74
N ASP A 230 -8.47 -11.67 -0.34
CA ASP A 230 -7.92 -12.60 -1.31
C ASP A 230 -6.88 -13.52 -0.67
N PHE A 231 -6.77 -14.74 -1.20
CA PHE A 231 -5.69 -15.65 -0.79
C PHE A 231 -4.35 -15.07 -1.18
N VAL A 232 -3.36 -15.27 -0.31
CA VAL A 232 -2.01 -14.78 -0.48
C VAL A 232 -1.06 -15.91 -0.88
N PRO A 233 -0.07 -15.65 -1.76
CA PRO A 233 0.94 -16.65 -2.08
C PRO A 233 1.82 -16.93 -0.85
N LEU A 234 2.09 -18.21 -0.61
CA LEU A 234 3.06 -18.68 0.37
C LEU A 234 4.08 -19.57 -0.36
N VAL A 235 5.32 -19.14 -0.36
CA VAL A 235 6.44 -19.87 -1.00
C VAL A 235 7.46 -20.20 0.08
N ALA A 236 7.93 -21.44 0.12
CA ALA A 236 8.99 -21.87 1.02
C ALA A 236 10.07 -22.65 0.26
N LEU A 237 11.33 -22.39 0.56
CA LEU A 237 12.51 -22.97 -0.08
C LEU A 237 13.52 -23.41 0.98
N GLY A 238 14.14 -24.59 0.81
CA GLY A 238 15.13 -25.14 1.73
C GLY A 238 14.57 -26.20 2.69
N PRO A 239 15.36 -26.65 3.66
CA PRO A 239 14.95 -27.68 4.63
C PRO A 239 13.71 -27.26 5.43
N GLY A 240 12.71 -28.15 5.55
CA GLY A 240 11.47 -27.87 6.27
C GLY A 240 10.37 -27.20 5.44
N SER A 241 10.66 -26.84 4.17
CA SER A 241 9.72 -26.18 3.27
C SER A 241 8.46 -27.00 2.96
N GLU A 242 8.51 -28.32 3.11
CA GLU A 242 7.35 -29.21 2.93
C GLU A 242 6.18 -28.91 3.88
N ARG A 243 6.46 -28.26 5.02
CA ARG A 243 5.44 -27.85 6.01
C ARG A 243 4.55 -26.71 5.53
N PHE A 244 4.99 -25.94 4.55
CA PHE A 244 4.29 -24.75 4.06
C PHE A 244 3.48 -25.02 2.77
N ARG A 245 3.25 -26.29 2.43
CA ARG A 245 2.54 -26.68 1.21
C ARG A 245 1.02 -26.71 1.42
N GLY A 246 0.29 -26.33 0.37
CA GLY A 246 -1.17 -26.40 0.33
C GLY A 246 -1.84 -25.13 0.88
N PHE A 247 -3.13 -25.25 1.20
CA PHE A 247 -3.88 -24.17 1.82
C PHE A 247 -3.75 -24.29 3.34
N ILE A 248 -3.02 -23.34 3.94
CA ILE A 248 -2.84 -23.25 5.39
C ILE A 248 -3.31 -21.89 5.90
N GLN A 249 -3.57 -21.79 7.20
CA GLN A 249 -3.87 -20.50 7.80
C GLN A 249 -2.55 -19.75 8.07
N ASN A 250 -2.60 -18.42 8.03
CA ASN A 250 -1.44 -17.60 8.42
C ASN A 250 -0.93 -17.93 9.83
N THR A 251 -1.81 -18.33 10.75
CA THR A 251 -1.43 -18.76 12.10
C THR A 251 -0.59 -20.04 12.12
N ASP A 252 -0.68 -20.88 11.10
CA ASP A 252 0.12 -22.11 10.99
C ASP A 252 1.57 -21.81 10.65
N VAL A 253 1.86 -20.72 9.93
CA VAL A 253 3.23 -20.28 9.60
C VAL A 253 4.05 -20.10 10.88
N PHE A 254 3.50 -19.40 11.88
CA PHE A 254 4.15 -19.24 13.18
C PHE A 254 4.39 -20.59 13.87
N ARG A 255 3.39 -21.48 13.87
CA ARG A 255 3.52 -22.81 14.49
C ARG A 255 4.59 -23.65 13.81
N HIS A 256 4.72 -23.57 12.48
CA HIS A 256 5.76 -24.27 11.75
C HIS A 256 7.16 -23.74 12.11
N TYR A 257 7.33 -22.43 12.26
CA TYR A 257 8.60 -21.87 12.72
C TYR A 257 8.98 -22.34 14.13
N THR A 258 8.04 -22.28 15.09
CA THR A 258 8.36 -22.68 16.46
C THR A 258 8.66 -24.18 16.55
N GLN A 259 7.95 -25.02 15.79
CA GLN A 259 8.23 -26.46 15.71
C GLN A 259 9.62 -26.74 15.12
N LEU A 260 10.00 -26.06 14.04
CA LEU A 260 11.32 -26.21 13.41
C LEU A 260 12.45 -25.73 14.33
N ALA A 261 12.21 -24.67 15.10
CA ALA A 261 13.15 -24.12 16.06
C ALA A 261 13.19 -24.89 17.40
N GLY A 262 12.32 -25.89 17.60
CA GLY A 262 12.19 -26.59 18.89
C GLY A 262 11.71 -25.69 20.04
N ILE A 263 11.00 -24.59 19.72
CA ILE A 263 10.50 -23.63 20.70
C ILE A 263 9.09 -24.05 21.12
N ASP A 264 8.93 -24.35 22.41
CA ASP A 264 7.61 -24.48 23.03
C ASP A 264 7.04 -23.09 23.30
N PHE A 265 5.77 -22.87 22.98
CA PHE A 265 5.10 -21.59 23.17
C PHE A 265 3.68 -21.80 23.69
N LYS A 266 3.24 -20.83 24.50
CA LYS A 266 1.86 -20.70 24.91
C LYS A 266 1.37 -19.32 24.51
N ASN A 267 0.37 -19.26 23.64
CA ASN A 267 -0.25 -17.98 23.29
C ASN A 267 -0.74 -17.30 24.58
N PRO A 268 -0.49 -15.99 24.74
CA PRO A 268 -1.05 -15.26 25.86
C PRO A 268 -2.58 -15.37 25.80
N ALA A 269 -3.19 -15.83 26.89
CA ALA A 269 -4.63 -15.85 27.01
C ALA A 269 -5.10 -14.45 27.37
N ALA A 270 -5.74 -13.76 26.43
CA ALA A 270 -6.53 -12.59 26.76
C ALA A 270 -7.92 -13.06 27.19
N PRO A 271 -8.45 -12.64 28.36
CA PRO A 271 -9.84 -12.91 28.69
C PRO A 271 -10.72 -12.29 27.61
N ILE A 272 -11.71 -13.05 27.13
CA ILE A 272 -12.75 -12.50 26.26
C ILE A 272 -13.45 -11.42 27.08
N LYS A 273 -13.31 -10.16 26.68
CA LYS A 273 -14.12 -9.08 27.22
C LYS A 273 -15.53 -9.25 26.65
N GLU A 274 -16.42 -9.85 27.43
CA GLU A 274 -17.85 -9.97 27.13
C GLU A 274 -18.52 -8.58 26.98
N ASP A 275 -17.82 -7.53 27.43
CA ASP A 275 -18.17 -6.13 27.44
C ASP A 275 -17.35 -5.30 26.44
N LEU A 276 -17.02 -5.86 25.27
CA LEU A 276 -16.59 -5.07 24.11
C LEU A 276 -17.72 -4.11 23.72
N LYS A 277 -17.77 -2.95 24.38
CA LYS A 277 -18.59 -1.82 23.95
C LYS A 277 -18.09 -1.45 22.56
N VAL A 278 -18.97 -1.57 21.56
CA VAL A 278 -18.76 -0.92 20.26
C VAL A 278 -18.39 0.53 20.57
N PRO A 279 -17.26 1.05 20.06
CA PRO A 279 -16.88 2.43 20.31
C PRO A 279 -18.07 3.33 19.97
N GLN A 280 -18.52 4.17 20.91
CA GLN A 280 -19.69 5.06 20.70
C GLN A 280 -19.49 5.97 19.48
N ASP A 281 -18.25 6.19 19.10
CA ASP A 281 -17.74 6.88 17.92
C ASP A 281 -18.00 6.14 16.61
N LEU A 282 -17.93 4.80 16.58
CA LEU A 282 -18.34 3.99 15.43
C LEU A 282 -19.86 4.10 15.21
N ASP A 283 -20.61 4.07 16.31
CA ASP A 283 -22.07 4.23 16.30
C ASP A 283 -22.47 5.67 15.91
N LYS A 284 -21.69 6.69 16.30
CA LYS A 284 -21.91 8.09 15.90
C LYS A 284 -21.69 8.33 14.40
N ASP A 285 -20.68 7.72 13.79
CA ASP A 285 -20.43 7.93 12.36
C ASP A 285 -21.45 7.17 11.51
N LEU A 286 -21.84 5.95 11.93
CA LEU A 286 -22.98 5.22 11.35
C LEU A 286 -24.33 5.94 11.59
N GLN A 287 -24.52 6.57 12.77
CA GLN A 287 -25.71 7.39 13.06
C GLN A 287 -25.72 8.67 12.26
N LYS A 288 -24.59 9.35 12.06
CA LYS A 288 -24.51 10.52 11.16
C LYS A 288 -24.85 10.15 9.73
N GLU A 289 -24.41 8.98 9.26
CA GLU A 289 -24.76 8.48 7.93
C GLU A 289 -26.27 8.20 7.84
N LYS A 290 -26.84 7.50 8.83
CA LYS A 290 -28.30 7.27 8.93
C LYS A 290 -29.11 8.56 9.07
N GLU A 291 -28.65 9.54 9.84
CA GLU A 291 -29.31 10.84 10.03
C GLU A 291 -29.24 11.69 8.75
N LYS A 292 -28.15 11.58 8.00
CA LYS A 292 -27.98 12.25 6.71
C LYS A 292 -28.88 11.62 5.65
N GLU A 293 -28.95 10.28 5.59
CA GLU A 293 -29.90 9.56 4.74
C GLU A 293 -31.36 9.83 5.13
N ALA A 294 -31.67 9.92 6.42
CA ALA A 294 -33.01 10.26 6.91
C ALA A 294 -33.41 11.71 6.58
N LYS A 295 -32.46 12.66 6.67
CA LYS A 295 -32.67 14.05 6.23
C LYS A 295 -32.87 14.14 4.72
N GLU A 296 -32.12 13.38 3.93
CA GLU A 296 -32.29 13.30 2.47
C GLU A 296 -33.65 12.66 2.09
N LYS A 297 -34.10 11.61 2.80
CA LYS A 297 -35.46 11.03 2.64
C LYS A 297 -36.58 12.01 2.99
N SER A 298 -36.37 12.87 3.99
CA SER A 298 -37.36 13.89 4.39
C SER A 298 -37.46 15.09 3.43
N ALA A 299 -36.48 15.25 2.52
CA ALA A 299 -36.35 16.41 1.64
C ALA A 299 -36.91 16.22 0.21
N GLY A 300 -37.37 15.03 -0.19
CA GLY A 300 -38.18 14.90 -1.42
C GLY A 300 -38.14 13.54 -2.14
N ARG A 301 -39.33 12.93 -2.23
CA ARG A 301 -39.83 11.97 -3.24
C ARG A 301 -38.97 10.77 -3.61
N TRP A 302 -39.21 9.63 -2.96
CA TRP A 302 -39.21 8.32 -3.62
C TRP A 302 -40.29 7.43 -2.96
N GLU A 303 -41.46 7.34 -3.59
CA GLU A 303 -42.37 6.22 -3.36
C GLU A 303 -41.72 4.96 -3.95
N GLN A 304 -41.47 3.96 -3.13
CA GLN A 304 -41.00 2.66 -3.60
C GLN A 304 -42.18 1.75 -3.91
N PRO A 305 -42.28 1.17 -5.12
CA PRO A 305 -42.94 -0.10 -5.29
C PRO A 305 -41.97 -1.23 -4.98
N HIS A 306 -42.45 -2.12 -4.10
CA HIS A 306 -41.92 -3.41 -3.70
C HIS A 306 -41.20 -4.19 -4.82
N TRP A 307 -40.03 -4.76 -4.55
CA TRP A 307 -39.63 -6.07 -5.08
C TRP A 307 -38.76 -6.87 -4.10
N ILE A 308 -39.03 -8.18 -4.15
CA ILE A 308 -38.53 -9.29 -3.35
C ILE A 308 -37.18 -9.78 -3.90
N ALA A 309 -36.38 -10.38 -3.02
CA ALA A 309 -35.11 -11.03 -3.30
C ALA A 309 -35.19 -12.15 -4.38
N ALA A 310 -34.07 -12.33 -5.08
CA ALA A 310 -33.58 -13.62 -5.55
C ALA A 310 -32.05 -13.61 -5.42
#